data_AF-A0A6S7C3C9-F1
#
_entry.id   AF-A0A6S7C3C9-F1
#
_cell.length_a   1.000
_cell.length_b   1.000
_cell.length_c   1.000
_cell.angle_alpha   90.00
_cell.angle_beta   90.00
_cell.angle_gamma   90.00
#
_symmetry.space_group_name_H-M   'P 1'
#
loop_
_entity.id
_entity.type
_entity.pdbx_description
1 polymer ?
#
loop_
_entity_poly.entity_id
_entity_poly.type
_entity_poly.pdbx_seq_one_letter_code
_entity_poly.pdbx_strand_id
1 'polypeptide(L)'
;MKSIDDETATAITSFMTSDDAFCRSLGNGHSLAVLVPELVDLDRDDGAPIPERFEGLAASLAKDHTPDQVRRIVRSLMGVGFNLNLFPNLALSMAFFRVLRPISANETEIRHVALAMDGGPEEANRVRLRIHEHFQGPFGFGSPDDAEAWERVQRGSHAGPDLPILVNRGLNRESTAPNGEKTAHATDETGMREAYAQWRTMMEQA
;
A
#
# COMPACT_ATOMS: atom_id res chain seq x y z
N MET A 1 -8.82 4.65 -24.44
CA MET A 1 -7.58 5.26 -23.91
C MET A 1 -7.11 4.32 -22.81
N LYS A 2 -6.07 3.49 -23.06
CA LYS A 2 -5.48 2.70 -21.96
C LYS A 2 -4.75 3.70 -21.07
N SER A 3 -5.18 3.80 -19.81
CA SER A 3 -4.69 4.80 -18.84
C SER A 3 -3.28 4.48 -18.32
N ILE A 4 -2.81 3.25 -18.53
CA ILE A 4 -1.47 2.74 -18.21
C ILE A 4 -1.04 1.75 -19.30
N ASP A 5 0.26 1.59 -19.52
CA ASP A 5 0.81 0.59 -20.43
C ASP A 5 0.67 -0.84 -19.86
N ASP A 6 0.80 -1.85 -20.73
CA ASP A 6 0.53 -3.26 -20.38
C ASP A 6 1.54 -3.84 -19.39
N GLU A 7 2.77 -3.32 -19.38
CA GLU A 7 3.80 -3.72 -18.42
C GLU A 7 3.44 -3.18 -17.03
N THR A 8 3.09 -1.90 -16.94
CA THR A 8 2.62 -1.27 -15.70
C THR A 8 1.34 -1.93 -15.19
N ALA A 9 0.37 -2.23 -16.06
CA ALA A 9 -0.85 -2.94 -15.68
C ALA A 9 -0.53 -4.32 -15.09
N THR A 10 0.30 -5.09 -15.78
CA THR A 10 0.71 -6.43 -15.34
C THR A 10 1.45 -6.38 -14.01
N ALA A 11 2.37 -5.42 -13.84
CA ALA A 11 3.12 -5.24 -12.60
C ALA A 11 2.22 -4.84 -11.42
N ILE A 12 1.20 -4.01 -11.64
CA ILE A 12 0.27 -3.58 -10.60
C ILE A 12 -0.72 -4.68 -10.24
N THR A 13 -1.09 -5.56 -11.18
CA THR A 13 -2.12 -6.59 -10.93
C THR A 13 -1.55 -8.00 -10.67
N SER A 14 -0.25 -8.23 -10.80
CA SER A 14 0.37 -9.56 -10.68
C SER A 14 0.06 -10.25 -9.34
N PHE A 15 -0.03 -9.46 -8.26
CA PHE A 15 -0.38 -9.95 -6.92
C PHE A 15 -1.76 -10.62 -6.87
N MET A 16 -2.67 -10.29 -7.79
CA MET A 16 -4.02 -10.87 -7.81
C MET A 16 -4.01 -12.37 -8.12
N THR A 17 -2.94 -12.85 -8.74
CA THR A 17 -2.75 -14.25 -9.13
C THR A 17 -1.54 -14.90 -8.44
N SER A 18 -0.89 -14.19 -7.52
CA SER A 18 0.28 -14.70 -6.80
C SER A 18 -0.15 -15.42 -5.52
N ASP A 19 0.19 -16.69 -5.39
CA ASP A 19 -0.08 -17.45 -4.15
C ASP A 19 0.73 -16.93 -2.95
N ASP A 20 1.78 -16.16 -3.19
CA ASP A 20 2.62 -15.54 -2.16
C ASP A 20 2.09 -14.18 -1.67
N ALA A 21 1.07 -13.61 -2.33
CA ALA A 21 0.44 -12.37 -1.90
C ALA A 21 -0.61 -12.63 -0.81
N PHE A 22 -0.42 -12.05 0.37
CA PHE A 22 -1.29 -12.30 1.52
C PHE A 22 -1.66 -11.02 2.29
N CYS A 23 -2.73 -11.09 3.07
CA CYS A 23 -3.06 -10.10 4.08
C CYS A 23 -3.19 -10.74 5.46
N ARG A 24 -2.92 -9.95 6.51
CA ARG A 24 -2.94 -10.38 7.91
C ARG A 24 -3.64 -9.35 8.79
N SER A 25 -4.42 -9.84 9.76
CA SER A 25 -4.80 -9.05 10.93
C SER A 25 -3.65 -9.06 11.94
N LEU A 26 -3.21 -7.89 12.38
CA LEU A 26 -2.10 -7.77 13.34
C LEU A 26 -2.59 -7.55 14.78
N GLY A 27 -3.92 -7.60 14.99
CA GLY A 27 -4.57 -7.28 16.26
C GLY A 27 -4.80 -5.78 16.46
N ASN A 28 -5.67 -5.44 17.40
CA ASN A 28 -6.02 -4.05 17.77
C ASN A 28 -6.41 -3.18 16.56
N GLY A 29 -7.06 -3.76 15.55
CA GLY A 29 -7.48 -3.04 14.35
C GLY A 29 -6.37 -2.84 13.30
N HIS A 30 -5.14 -3.22 13.59
CA HIS A 30 -4.01 -3.10 12.66
C HIS A 30 -4.04 -4.22 11.61
N SER A 31 -3.59 -3.91 10.39
CA SER A 31 -3.52 -4.92 9.33
C SER A 31 -2.38 -4.68 8.35
N LEU A 32 -1.92 -5.77 7.72
CA LEU A 32 -0.89 -5.79 6.71
C LEU A 32 -1.44 -6.43 5.44
N ALA A 33 -1.09 -5.90 4.27
CA ALA A 33 -1.30 -6.55 2.99
C ALA A 33 0.02 -6.55 2.22
N VAL A 34 0.61 -7.73 2.02
CA VAL A 34 1.81 -7.92 1.21
C VAL A 34 1.38 -8.15 -0.24
N LEU A 35 1.73 -7.21 -1.11
CA LEU A 35 1.36 -7.21 -2.53
C LEU A 35 2.53 -7.65 -3.41
N VAL A 36 3.75 -7.32 -3.00
CA VAL A 36 4.99 -7.65 -3.73
C VAL A 36 5.97 -8.31 -2.75
N PRO A 37 5.82 -9.62 -2.47
CA PRO A 37 6.65 -10.34 -1.50
C PRO A 37 8.16 -10.15 -1.70
N GLU A 38 8.60 -10.02 -2.95
CA GLU A 38 9.99 -9.85 -3.37
C GLU A 38 10.59 -8.49 -2.95
N LEU A 39 9.75 -7.52 -2.57
CA LEU A 39 10.16 -6.21 -2.08
C LEU A 39 9.98 -6.04 -0.57
N VAL A 40 9.65 -7.11 0.16
CA VAL A 40 9.57 -7.07 1.63
C VAL A 40 10.97 -7.02 2.25
N ASP A 41 11.91 -7.79 1.69
CA ASP A 41 13.28 -7.91 2.17
C ASP A 41 14.26 -7.50 1.07
N LEU A 42 14.80 -6.27 1.18
CA LEU A 42 15.75 -5.73 0.20
C LEU A 42 17.13 -6.41 0.26
N ASP A 43 17.43 -7.20 1.30
CA ASP A 43 18.67 -7.99 1.37
C ASP A 43 18.60 -9.22 0.46
N ARG A 44 17.39 -9.65 0.07
CA ARG A 44 17.19 -10.74 -0.89
C ARG A 44 17.06 -10.18 -2.28
N ASP A 45 18.08 -10.41 -3.11
CA ASP A 45 18.07 -10.02 -4.53
C ASP A 45 18.02 -11.26 -5.41
N ASP A 46 17.01 -11.36 -6.27
CA ASP A 46 16.77 -12.48 -7.18
C ASP A 46 17.58 -12.38 -8.48
N GLY A 47 18.33 -11.29 -8.67
CA GLY A 47 19.13 -11.08 -9.86
C GLY A 47 18.37 -10.48 -11.04
N ALA A 48 17.06 -10.18 -10.91
CA ALA A 48 16.24 -9.59 -11.97
C ALA A 48 16.90 -8.32 -12.56
N PRO A 49 16.74 -8.06 -13.87
CA PRO A 49 17.35 -6.89 -14.50
C PRO A 49 16.78 -5.59 -13.92
N ILE A 50 17.61 -4.54 -13.90
CA ILE A 50 17.15 -3.20 -13.56
C ILE A 50 16.15 -2.75 -14.65
N PRO A 51 14.94 -2.27 -14.29
CA PRO A 51 13.98 -1.78 -15.27
C PRO A 51 14.57 -0.68 -16.15
N GLU A 52 14.26 -0.68 -17.45
CA GLU A 52 14.81 0.26 -18.45
C GLU A 52 14.68 1.73 -17.99
N ARG A 53 13.52 2.08 -17.42
CA ARG A 53 13.24 3.43 -16.88
C ARG A 53 14.22 3.91 -15.79
N PHE A 54 14.94 2.99 -15.15
CA PHE A 54 15.92 3.28 -14.10
C PHE A 54 17.37 3.08 -14.53
N GLU A 55 17.66 2.68 -15.78
CA GLU A 55 19.03 2.49 -16.27
C GLU A 55 19.87 3.76 -16.16
N GLY A 56 19.30 4.92 -16.49
CA GLY A 56 19.99 6.20 -16.37
C GLY A 56 20.37 6.56 -14.93
N LEU A 57 19.49 6.26 -13.97
CA LEU A 57 19.78 6.42 -12.54
C LEU A 57 20.83 5.42 -12.09
N ALA A 58 20.70 4.15 -12.48
CA ALA A 58 21.65 3.09 -12.12
C ALA A 58 23.08 3.40 -12.62
N ALA A 59 23.21 3.91 -13.85
CA ALA A 59 24.48 4.33 -14.42
C ALA A 59 25.09 5.54 -13.67
N SER A 60 24.25 6.46 -13.16
CA SER A 60 24.72 7.58 -12.33
C SER A 60 25.23 7.08 -10.98
N LEU A 61 24.43 6.25 -10.29
CA LEU A 61 24.76 5.70 -8.97
C LEU A 61 26.04 4.83 -9.00
N ALA A 62 26.25 4.08 -10.08
CA ALA A 62 27.40 3.19 -10.27
C ALA A 62 28.77 3.90 -10.24
N LYS A 63 28.80 5.23 -10.32
CA LYS A 63 30.05 6.02 -10.15
C LYS A 63 30.58 5.97 -8.72
N ASP A 64 29.68 5.91 -7.74
CA ASP A 64 30.00 6.04 -6.32
C ASP A 64 29.57 4.82 -5.48
N HIS A 65 28.88 3.85 -6.09
CA HIS A 65 28.28 2.70 -5.40
C HIS A 65 28.64 1.38 -6.08
N THR A 66 28.73 0.31 -5.30
CA THR A 66 28.93 -1.05 -5.83
C THR A 66 27.68 -1.53 -6.60
N PRO A 67 27.82 -2.52 -7.50
CA PRO A 67 26.67 -3.07 -8.23
C PRO A 67 25.50 -3.49 -7.32
N ASP A 68 25.79 -4.14 -6.18
CA ASP A 68 24.78 -4.59 -5.21
C ASP A 68 24.08 -3.40 -4.53
N GLN A 69 24.84 -2.35 -4.19
CA GLN A 69 24.28 -1.12 -3.63
C GLN A 69 23.35 -0.42 -4.63
N VAL A 70 23.76 -0.32 -5.90
CA VAL A 70 22.92 0.26 -6.97
C VAL A 70 21.61 -0.51 -7.10
N ARG A 71 21.67 -1.83 -7.18
CA ARG A 71 20.47 -2.68 -7.28
C ARG A 71 19.55 -2.50 -6.08
N ARG A 72 20.10 -2.51 -4.86
CA ARG A 72 19.33 -2.27 -3.63
C ARG A 72 18.63 -0.91 -3.65
N ILE A 73 19.35 0.15 -4.02
CA ILE A 73 18.80 1.51 -4.11
C ILE A 73 17.64 1.54 -5.11
N VAL A 74 17.85 1.02 -6.33
CA VAL A 74 16.83 1.01 -7.38
C VAL A 74 15.59 0.21 -6.97
N ARG A 75 15.77 -0.98 -6.38
CA ARG A 75 14.65 -1.81 -5.88
C ARG A 75 13.84 -1.11 -4.79
N SER A 76 14.48 -0.27 -3.97
CA SER A 76 13.81 0.47 -2.91
C SER A 76 12.95 1.66 -3.39
N LEU A 77 13.07 2.09 -4.65
CA LEU A 77 12.43 3.31 -5.15
C LEU A 77 10.90 3.26 -5.09
N MET A 78 10.31 2.09 -5.26
CA MET A 78 8.86 1.89 -5.20
C MET A 78 8.33 1.73 -3.76
N GLY A 79 9.21 1.69 -2.76
CA GLY A 79 8.86 1.46 -1.36
C GLY A 79 8.96 0.00 -0.93
N VAL A 80 8.37 -0.31 0.21
CA VAL A 80 8.25 -1.70 0.70
C VAL A 80 7.15 -2.42 -0.07
N GLY A 81 7.25 -3.73 -0.26
CA GLY A 81 6.26 -4.54 -1.00
C GLY A 81 4.90 -4.74 -0.34
N PHE A 82 4.53 -3.89 0.62
CA PHE A 82 3.32 -4.06 1.43
C PHE A 82 2.65 -2.73 1.78
N ASN A 83 1.37 -2.85 2.10
CA ASN A 83 0.57 -1.81 2.72
C ASN A 83 0.33 -2.18 4.19
N LEU A 84 0.47 -1.20 5.08
CA LEU A 84 0.23 -1.36 6.51
C LEU A 84 -0.82 -0.34 6.95
N ASN A 85 -1.90 -0.81 7.57
CA ASN A 85 -2.90 0.05 8.18
C ASN A 85 -2.71 0.03 9.70
N LEU A 86 -2.37 1.17 10.24
CA LEU A 86 -2.27 1.43 11.67
C LEU A 86 -3.56 2.13 12.11
N PHE A 87 -4.47 1.34 12.69
CA PHE A 87 -5.66 1.84 13.36
C PHE A 87 -5.33 2.98 14.35
N PRO A 88 -6.10 4.07 14.39
CA PRO A 88 -7.36 4.26 13.64
C PRO A 88 -7.20 4.86 12.25
N ASN A 89 -6.10 5.54 11.94
CA ASN A 89 -6.11 6.50 10.82
C ASN A 89 -4.75 6.79 10.16
N LEU A 90 -3.77 5.90 10.31
CA LEU A 90 -2.48 6.00 9.63
C LEU A 90 -2.30 4.80 8.69
N ALA A 91 -2.01 5.04 7.42
CA ALA A 91 -1.70 3.99 6.46
C ALA A 91 -0.34 4.22 5.82
N LEU A 92 0.48 3.16 5.70
CA LEU A 92 1.63 3.09 4.81
C LEU A 92 1.18 2.41 3.52
N SER A 93 1.43 3.04 2.39
CA SER A 93 1.21 2.43 1.08
C SER A 93 2.51 2.39 0.31
N MET A 94 3.24 1.27 0.43
CA MET A 94 4.57 1.05 -0.14
C MET A 94 5.63 2.10 0.26
N ALA A 95 5.61 3.30 -0.32
CA ALA A 95 6.64 4.33 -0.18
C ALA A 95 6.20 5.61 0.56
N PHE A 96 4.95 5.70 1.02
CA PHE A 96 4.42 6.92 1.63
C PHE A 96 3.39 6.64 2.72
N PHE A 97 3.27 7.57 3.67
CA PHE A 97 2.20 7.56 4.65
C PHE A 97 1.01 8.41 4.21
N ARG A 98 -0.18 7.97 4.60
CA ARG A 98 -1.43 8.74 4.60
C ARG A 98 -1.93 8.86 6.03
N VAL A 99 -2.09 10.09 6.50
CA VAL A 99 -2.76 10.38 7.78
C VAL A 99 -4.16 10.88 7.46
N LEU A 100 -5.18 10.15 7.89
CA LEU A 100 -6.59 10.49 7.69
C LEU A 100 -7.09 11.20 8.94
N ARG A 101 -6.95 12.52 9.01
CA ARG A 101 -7.39 13.29 10.17
C ARG A 101 -8.90 13.56 10.07
N PRO A 102 -9.74 12.99 10.94
CA PRO A 102 -11.16 13.30 10.94
C PRO A 102 -11.37 14.74 11.41
N ILE A 103 -12.15 15.52 10.66
CA ILE A 103 -12.60 16.87 11.05
C ILE A 103 -14.06 16.82 11.50
N SER A 104 -14.89 16.09 10.76
CA SER A 104 -16.27 15.77 11.12
C SER A 104 -16.66 14.41 10.51
N ALA A 105 -17.90 13.96 10.73
CA ALA A 105 -18.39 12.71 10.13
C ALA A 105 -18.42 12.74 8.58
N ASN A 106 -18.40 13.94 7.97
CA ASN A 106 -18.46 14.13 6.52
C ASN A 106 -17.20 14.84 5.97
N GLU A 107 -16.16 15.03 6.77
CA GLU A 107 -14.96 15.77 6.35
C GLU A 107 -13.70 15.16 6.96
N THR A 108 -12.74 14.80 6.11
CA THR A 108 -11.44 14.24 6.49
C THR A 108 -10.32 15.01 5.79
N GLU A 109 -9.36 15.53 6.56
CA GLU A 109 -8.11 16.06 6.03
C GLU A 109 -7.15 14.89 5.78
N ILE A 110 -6.67 14.73 4.55
CA ILE A 110 -5.73 13.68 4.18
C ILE A 110 -4.35 14.29 3.97
N ARG A 111 -3.40 13.91 4.83
CA ARG A 111 -1.99 14.30 4.70
C ARG A 111 -1.19 13.17 4.07
N HIS A 112 -0.61 13.44 2.91
CA HIS A 112 0.37 12.57 2.26
C HIS A 112 1.78 12.93 2.75
N VAL A 113 2.55 11.93 3.16
CA VAL A 113 3.94 12.09 3.58
C VAL A 113 4.81 11.15 2.74
N ALA A 114 5.52 11.72 1.77
CA ALA A 114 6.51 10.99 0.99
C ALA A 114 7.70 10.58 1.88
N LEU A 115 8.17 9.34 1.72
CA LEU A 115 9.35 8.85 2.43
C LEU A 115 10.56 8.93 1.53
N ALA A 116 11.63 9.53 2.03
CA ALA A 116 12.97 9.46 1.46
C ALA A 116 13.79 8.38 2.17
N MET A 117 14.84 7.90 1.51
CA MET A 117 15.87 7.08 2.14
C MET A 117 16.70 7.95 3.09
N ASP A 118 16.82 7.53 4.34
CA ASP A 118 17.73 8.12 5.31
C ASP A 118 19.18 7.83 4.91
N GLY A 119 20.00 8.88 4.78
CA GLY A 119 21.38 8.78 4.29
C GLY A 119 21.53 8.29 2.84
N GLY A 120 20.44 8.15 2.07
CA GLY A 120 20.48 7.66 0.69
C GLY A 120 20.89 8.73 -0.34
N PRO A 121 21.25 8.33 -1.57
CA PRO A 121 21.66 9.28 -2.62
C PRO A 121 20.55 10.27 -2.97
N GLU A 122 20.91 11.56 -3.06
CA GLU A 122 19.95 12.64 -3.34
C GLU A 122 19.24 12.43 -4.68
N GLU A 123 19.95 11.96 -5.71
CA GLU A 123 19.36 11.69 -7.02
C GLU A 123 18.29 10.57 -6.98
N ALA A 124 18.50 9.54 -6.16
CA ALA A 124 17.53 8.47 -5.98
C ALA A 124 16.33 8.93 -5.13
N ASN A 125 16.55 9.73 -4.09
CA ASN A 125 15.48 10.35 -3.30
C ASN A 125 14.62 11.30 -4.15
N ARG A 126 15.23 12.04 -5.06
CA ARG A 126 14.52 12.87 -6.04
C ARG A 126 13.66 12.03 -6.98
N VAL A 127 14.17 10.90 -7.49
CA VAL A 127 13.38 9.97 -8.32
C VAL A 127 12.20 9.40 -7.53
N ARG A 128 12.43 8.95 -6.29
CA ARG A 128 11.37 8.46 -5.39
C ARG A 128 10.28 9.50 -5.14
N LEU A 129 10.67 10.77 -4.94
CA LEU A 129 9.71 11.88 -4.81
C LEU A 129 8.90 12.07 -6.10
N ARG A 130 9.52 12.00 -7.28
CA ARG A 130 8.80 12.10 -8.58
C ARG A 130 7.82 10.94 -8.78
N ILE A 131 8.18 9.72 -8.39
CA ILE A 131 7.28 8.56 -8.41
C ILE A 131 6.07 8.81 -7.52
N HIS A 132 6.30 9.32 -6.30
CA HIS A 132 5.21 9.67 -5.39
C HIS A 132 4.29 10.75 -5.98
N GLU A 133 4.84 11.86 -6.50
CA GLU A 133 4.06 12.93 -7.13
C GLU A 133 3.21 12.41 -8.30
N HIS A 134 3.78 11.54 -9.13
CA HIS A 134 3.11 11.01 -10.31
C HIS A 134 1.94 10.09 -9.98
N PHE A 135 2.02 9.30 -8.90
CA PHE A 135 0.97 8.34 -8.56
C PHE A 135 0.02 8.86 -7.47
N GLN A 136 0.54 9.42 -6.37
CA GLN A 136 -0.21 9.70 -5.14
C GLN A 136 -0.02 11.14 -4.62
N GLY A 137 0.57 12.02 -5.45
CA GLY A 137 0.52 13.46 -5.22
C GLY A 137 -0.92 14.00 -5.38
N PRO A 138 -1.19 15.26 -5.02
CA PRO A 138 -2.53 15.85 -5.12
C PRO A 138 -3.18 15.79 -6.52
N PHE A 139 -2.35 15.71 -7.57
CA PHE A 139 -2.76 15.52 -8.96
C PHE A 139 -2.16 14.24 -9.57
N GLY A 140 -1.71 13.31 -8.71
CA GLY A 140 -1.17 12.03 -9.12
C GLY A 140 -2.26 11.15 -9.74
N PHE A 141 -1.85 10.16 -10.51
CA PHE A 141 -2.74 9.29 -11.25
C PHE A 141 -3.79 8.59 -10.36
N GLY A 142 -3.39 8.08 -9.19
CA GLY A 142 -4.27 7.30 -8.31
C GLY A 142 -5.10 8.13 -7.33
N SER A 143 -4.66 9.34 -6.96
CA SER A 143 -5.34 10.13 -5.92
C SER A 143 -6.78 10.55 -6.29
N PRO A 144 -7.10 10.98 -7.53
CA PRO A 144 -8.47 11.25 -7.94
C PRO A 144 -9.37 10.02 -7.92
N ASP A 145 -8.85 8.86 -8.32
CA ASP A 145 -9.60 7.60 -8.31
C ASP A 145 -9.93 7.16 -6.88
N ASP A 146 -8.95 7.23 -5.96
CA ASP A 146 -9.15 6.97 -4.53
C ASP A 146 -10.17 7.95 -3.93
N ALA A 147 -10.05 9.25 -4.22
CA ALA A 147 -10.96 10.28 -3.71
C ALA A 147 -12.41 10.06 -4.16
N GLU A 148 -12.64 9.77 -5.45
CA GLU A 148 -13.97 9.48 -5.95
C GLU A 148 -14.54 8.18 -5.37
N ALA A 149 -13.71 7.16 -5.12
CA ALA A 149 -14.14 5.94 -4.46
C ALA A 149 -14.62 6.22 -3.02
N TRP A 150 -13.87 7.01 -2.25
CA TRP A 150 -14.26 7.40 -0.89
C TRP A 150 -15.57 8.20 -0.87
N GLU A 151 -15.68 9.19 -1.75
CA GLU A 151 -16.90 10.00 -1.88
C GLU A 151 -18.12 9.16 -2.26
N ARG A 152 -17.95 8.14 -3.12
CA ARG A 152 -19.03 7.18 -3.43
C ARG A 152 -19.43 6.34 -2.24
N VAL A 153 -18.47 5.83 -1.48
CA VAL A 153 -18.75 5.06 -0.25
C VAL A 153 -19.46 5.93 0.78
N GLN A 154 -19.02 7.18 0.97
CA GLN A 154 -19.65 8.14 1.86
C GLN A 154 -21.08 8.50 1.43
N ARG A 155 -21.34 8.71 0.14
CA ARG A 155 -22.71 8.91 -0.35
C ARG A 155 -23.58 7.67 -0.14
N GLY A 156 -23.01 6.48 -0.39
CA GLY A 156 -23.69 5.21 -0.24
C GLY A 156 -24.06 4.87 1.21
N SER A 157 -23.26 5.29 2.19
CA SER A 157 -23.54 5.04 3.61
C SER A 157 -24.82 5.74 4.11
N HIS A 158 -25.29 6.77 3.40
CA HIS A 158 -26.57 7.45 3.69
C HIS A 158 -27.80 6.74 3.11
N ALA A 159 -27.64 5.58 2.45
CA ALA A 159 -28.76 4.82 1.87
C ALA A 159 -29.72 4.20 2.91
N GLY A 160 -29.39 4.29 4.20
CA GLY A 160 -30.22 3.82 5.32
C GLY A 160 -29.67 2.57 6.01
N PRO A 161 -30.11 2.29 7.24
CA PRO A 161 -29.58 1.19 8.06
C PRO A 161 -29.90 -0.21 7.52
N ASP A 162 -30.90 -0.32 6.64
CA ASP A 162 -31.32 -1.59 6.04
C ASP A 162 -30.38 -2.07 4.92
N LEU A 163 -29.40 -1.25 4.51
CA LEU A 163 -28.43 -1.61 3.47
C LEU A 163 -27.04 -1.87 4.11
N PRO A 164 -26.69 -3.14 4.37
CA PRO A 164 -25.41 -3.45 5.02
C PRO A 164 -24.22 -3.19 4.09
N ILE A 165 -23.15 -2.62 4.65
CA ILE A 165 -21.83 -2.59 4.01
C ILE A 165 -21.22 -3.99 4.19
N LEU A 166 -21.01 -4.69 3.08
CA LEU A 166 -20.46 -6.04 3.10
C LEU A 166 -18.93 -6.00 3.11
N VAL A 167 -18.33 -6.75 4.04
CA VAL A 167 -16.88 -6.99 4.14
C VAL A 167 -16.63 -8.51 4.20
N ASN A 168 -17.19 -9.22 3.22
CA ASN A 168 -17.35 -10.68 3.22
C ASN A 168 -16.41 -11.41 2.23
N ARG A 169 -15.58 -10.70 1.46
CA ARG A 169 -14.63 -11.33 0.54
C ARG A 169 -13.55 -12.06 1.33
N GLY A 170 -13.36 -13.33 0.98
CA GLY A 170 -12.34 -14.20 1.59
C GLY A 170 -12.74 -14.91 2.87
N LEU A 171 -14.00 -14.82 3.34
CA LEU A 171 -14.42 -15.50 4.57
C LEU A 171 -14.22 -17.03 4.53
N ASN A 172 -14.31 -17.63 3.35
CA ASN A 172 -14.09 -19.06 3.13
C ASN A 172 -12.62 -19.43 2.84
N ARG A 173 -11.72 -18.44 2.77
CA ARG A 173 -10.28 -18.59 2.53
C ARG A 173 -9.41 -18.09 3.69
N GLU A 174 -10.03 -17.45 4.67
CA GLU A 174 -9.35 -16.96 5.88
C GLU A 174 -8.95 -18.15 6.78
N SER A 175 -7.70 -18.12 7.23
CA SER A 175 -7.14 -19.07 8.18
C SER A 175 -6.59 -18.32 9.40
N THR A 176 -6.42 -19.02 10.52
CA THR A 176 -5.81 -18.43 11.73
C THR A 176 -4.42 -19.03 11.93
N ALA A 177 -3.42 -18.17 11.97
CA ALA A 177 -2.03 -18.53 12.23
C ALA A 177 -1.83 -18.94 13.71
N PRO A 178 -0.75 -19.66 14.05
CA PRO A 178 -0.50 -20.12 15.43
C PRO A 178 -0.42 -18.99 16.47
N ASN A 179 -0.08 -17.77 16.05
CA ASN A 179 -0.02 -16.59 16.91
C ASN A 179 -1.37 -15.87 17.04
N GLY A 180 -2.46 -16.44 16.51
CA GLY A 180 -3.83 -15.91 16.60
C GLY A 180 -4.19 -14.92 15.49
N GLU A 181 -3.25 -14.53 14.64
CA GLU A 181 -3.52 -13.63 13.52
C GLU A 181 -4.35 -14.32 12.44
N LYS A 182 -5.29 -13.58 11.85
CA LYS A 182 -6.06 -14.06 10.70
C LYS A 182 -5.31 -13.74 9.42
N THR A 183 -5.17 -14.71 8.54
CA THR A 183 -4.45 -14.60 7.27
C THR A 183 -5.33 -15.04 6.11
N ALA A 184 -5.29 -14.31 5.01
CA ALA A 184 -5.94 -14.66 3.75
C ALA A 184 -5.10 -14.16 2.57
N HIS A 185 -5.57 -14.35 1.34
CA HIS A 185 -4.92 -13.80 0.16
C HIS A 185 -4.95 -12.26 0.19
N ALA A 186 -4.01 -11.58 -0.47
CA ALA A 186 -3.93 -10.11 -0.46
C ALA A 186 -5.17 -9.42 -1.05
N THR A 187 -5.94 -10.15 -1.87
CA THR A 187 -7.23 -9.70 -2.42
C THR A 187 -8.41 -10.01 -1.49
N ASP A 188 -8.21 -10.36 -0.23
CA ASP A 188 -9.29 -10.62 0.72
C ASP A 188 -9.43 -9.48 1.74
N GLU A 189 -10.58 -9.41 2.40
CA GLU A 189 -10.93 -8.28 3.28
C GLU A 189 -10.63 -8.56 4.76
N THR A 190 -9.72 -9.49 5.05
CA THR A 190 -9.34 -9.88 6.43
C THR A 190 -8.86 -8.69 7.25
N GLY A 191 -7.99 -7.84 6.67
CA GLY A 191 -7.51 -6.63 7.34
C GLY A 191 -8.60 -5.60 7.61
N MET A 192 -9.60 -5.47 6.73
CA MET A 192 -10.74 -4.56 6.92
C MET A 192 -11.64 -5.05 8.07
N ARG A 193 -11.89 -6.35 8.13
CA ARG A 193 -12.68 -6.96 9.22
C ARG A 193 -12.04 -6.73 10.58
N GLU A 194 -10.71 -6.80 10.68
CA GLU A 194 -9.96 -6.49 11.91
C GLU A 194 -10.19 -5.06 12.39
N ALA A 195 -10.08 -4.07 11.48
CA ALA A 195 -10.31 -2.67 11.81
C ALA A 195 -11.76 -2.41 12.29
N TYR A 196 -12.76 -2.98 11.61
CA TYR A 196 -14.15 -2.86 12.03
C TYR A 196 -14.45 -3.57 13.36
N ALA A 197 -13.82 -4.72 13.63
CA ALA A 197 -13.96 -5.42 14.90
C ALA A 197 -13.41 -4.56 16.05
N GLN A 198 -12.22 -3.97 15.88
CA GLN A 198 -11.65 -3.07 16.88
C GLN A 198 -12.49 -1.81 17.07
N TRP A 199 -12.95 -1.18 15.98
CA TRP A 199 -13.83 -0.03 16.06
C TRP A 199 -15.09 -0.34 16.87
N ARG A 200 -15.74 -1.48 16.60
CA ARG A 200 -16.91 -1.94 17.35
C ARG A 200 -16.61 -2.09 18.84
N THR A 201 -15.50 -2.77 19.19
CA THR A 201 -15.08 -2.92 20.59
C THR A 201 -14.91 -1.57 21.28
N MET A 202 -14.31 -0.58 20.61
CA MET A 202 -14.13 0.75 21.18
C MET A 202 -15.45 1.52 21.34
N MET A 203 -16.37 1.38 20.38
CA MET A 203 -17.68 2.04 20.47
C MET A 203 -18.60 1.40 21.52
N GLU A 204 -18.50 0.10 21.74
CA GLU A 204 -19.26 -0.60 22.81
C GLU A 204 -18.73 -0.30 24.22
N GLN A 205 -17.49 0.18 24.33
CA GLN A 205 -16.87 0.59 25.60
C GLN A 205 -17.03 2.09 25.92
N ALA A 206 -17.56 2.88 24.97
CA ALA A 206 -17.69 4.34 25.06
C ALA A 206 -18.98 4.79 25.76
#